data_AF-A0AB38LN80-F1
#
_entry.id   AF-A0AB38LN80-F1
#
_cell.length_a   1.000
_cell.length_b   1.000
_cell.length_c   1.000
_cell.angle_alpha   90.00
_cell.angle_beta   90.00
_cell.angle_gamma   90.00
#
_symmetry.space_group_name_H-M   'P 1'
#
loop_
_entity.id
_entity.type
_entity.pdbx_description
1 polymer ?
#
loop_
_entity_poly.entity_id
_entity_poly.type
_entity_poly.pdbx_seq_one_letter_code
_entity_poly.pdbx_strand_id
1 'polypeptide(L)'
;MSASSSASKGGRLITASSGNHGIGTAFAARSLDKDLTVNPWFACKLEKIKALGNLGVDVILHGAETGLAEQHAQHLASTGQYTYISPYNDFDVISGQGTIALGLLEQCDKVDNIFISMGGGGLISGIDSVLKAFSPHTKI
;
A
#
# COMPACT_ATOMS: atom_id res chain seq x y z
N MET A 1 -17.41 -5.78 3.08
CA MET A 1 -16.86 -6.58 1.97
C MET A 1 -15.85 -5.71 1.25
N SER A 2 -14.57 -6.08 1.21
CA SER A 2 -13.56 -5.29 0.48
C SER A 2 -13.86 -5.40 -1.01
N ALA A 3 -14.34 -4.31 -1.61
CA ALA A 3 -14.52 -4.22 -3.04
C ALA A 3 -13.12 -4.11 -3.67
N SER A 4 -12.55 -5.23 -4.10
CA SER A 4 -11.43 -5.19 -5.03
C SER A 4 -12.01 -4.80 -6.39
N SER A 5 -11.86 -3.54 -6.78
CA SER A 5 -12.16 -3.13 -8.13
C SER A 5 -11.02 -3.64 -9.03
N SER A 6 -11.33 -4.68 -9.82
CA SER A 6 -10.48 -5.26 -10.88
C SER A 6 -9.28 -6.15 -10.49
N ALA A 7 -9.31 -6.91 -9.39
CA ALA A 7 -8.47 -8.12 -9.33
C ALA A 7 -8.90 -9.04 -10.49
N SER A 8 -8.01 -9.22 -11.47
CA SER A 8 -8.22 -10.19 -12.54
C SER A 8 -8.52 -11.53 -11.88
N LYS A 9 -9.58 -12.20 -12.34
CA LYS A 9 -9.99 -13.52 -11.85
C LYS A 9 -8.91 -14.54 -12.23
N GLY A 10 -7.80 -14.59 -11.49
CA GLY A 10 -6.77 -15.63 -11.63
C GLY A 10 -5.29 -15.23 -11.46
N GLY A 11 -4.95 -13.95 -11.26
CA GLY A 11 -3.55 -13.53 -11.14
C GLY A 11 -3.01 -13.56 -9.70
N ARG A 12 -1.72 -13.89 -9.52
CA ARG A 12 -0.99 -13.71 -8.25
C ARG A 12 -0.89 -12.21 -7.93
N LEU A 13 -0.85 -11.82 -6.68
CA LEU A 13 -0.65 -10.40 -6.31
C LEU A 13 0.84 -10.08 -6.33
N ILE A 14 1.21 -8.85 -6.70
CA ILE A 14 2.58 -8.35 -6.57
C ILE A 14 2.60 -6.91 -6.03
N THR A 15 3.52 -6.62 -5.12
CA THR A 15 3.80 -5.24 -4.66
C THR A 15 5.29 -4.98 -4.54
N ALA A 16 5.70 -3.72 -4.67
CA ALA A 16 7.10 -3.31 -4.55
C ALA A 16 7.35 -2.55 -3.24
N SER A 17 7.28 -3.25 -2.10
CA SER A 17 7.58 -2.65 -0.80
C SER A 17 8.14 -3.66 0.20
N SER A 18 9.32 -3.38 0.74
CA SER A 18 9.90 -4.14 1.87
C SER A 18 9.54 -3.57 3.24
N GLY A 19 8.66 -2.58 3.28
CA GLY A 19 8.26 -1.87 4.50
C GLY A 19 6.84 -2.19 4.94
N ASN A 20 6.23 -1.22 5.60
CA ASN A 20 4.88 -1.34 6.17
C ASN A 20 3.83 -1.77 5.15
N HIS A 21 3.90 -1.26 3.91
CA HIS A 21 2.97 -1.67 2.86
C HIS A 21 3.16 -3.15 2.50
N GLY A 22 4.38 -3.64 2.33
CA GLY A 22 4.63 -5.07 2.07
C GLY A 22 4.07 -5.98 3.16
N ILE A 23 4.25 -5.59 4.42
CA ILE A 23 3.71 -6.31 5.59
C ILE A 23 2.17 -6.27 5.60
N GLY A 24 1.57 -5.09 5.39
CA GLY A 24 0.13 -4.91 5.37
C GLY A 24 -0.53 -5.70 4.24
N THR A 25 0.06 -5.67 3.04
CA THR A 25 -0.42 -6.42 1.88
C THR A 25 -0.26 -7.92 2.11
N ALA A 26 0.83 -8.38 2.74
CA ALA A 26 1.00 -9.80 3.11
C ALA A 26 -0.09 -10.27 4.08
N PHE A 27 -0.41 -9.46 5.09
CA PHE A 27 -1.49 -9.75 6.04
C PHE A 27 -2.86 -9.81 5.35
N ALA A 28 -3.15 -8.86 4.45
CA ALA A 28 -4.39 -8.83 3.69
C ALA A 28 -4.50 -10.03 2.73
N ALA A 29 -3.44 -10.35 1.99
CA ALA A 29 -3.40 -11.48 1.06
C ALA A 29 -3.65 -12.80 1.77
N ARG A 30 -3.01 -13.03 2.93
CA ARG A 30 -3.26 -14.20 3.78
C ARG A 30 -4.71 -14.28 4.24
N SER A 31 -5.30 -13.15 4.65
CA SER A 31 -6.69 -13.10 5.11
C SER A 31 -7.71 -13.38 4.00
N LEU A 32 -7.31 -13.19 2.74
CA LEU A 32 -8.13 -13.39 1.54
C LEU A 32 -7.78 -14.68 0.78
N ASP A 33 -6.90 -15.53 1.31
CA ASP A 33 -6.39 -16.74 0.66
C ASP A 33 -5.85 -16.46 -0.76
N LYS A 34 -4.96 -15.46 -0.85
CA LYS A 34 -4.30 -15.03 -2.09
C LYS A 34 -2.79 -15.15 -1.98
N ASP A 35 -2.17 -15.61 -3.06
CA ASP A 35 -0.72 -15.60 -3.22
C ASP A 35 -0.22 -14.17 -3.42
N LEU A 36 0.83 -13.79 -2.69
CA LEU A 36 1.50 -12.50 -2.81
C LEU A 36 2.99 -12.70 -3.10
N THR A 37 3.47 -11.93 -4.06
CA THR A 37 4.89 -11.70 -4.31
C THR A 37 5.27 -10.28 -3.89
N VAL A 38 6.37 -10.14 -3.16
CA VAL A 38 6.94 -8.85 -2.79
C VAL A 38 8.24 -8.66 -3.54
N ASN A 39 8.38 -7.51 -4.21
CA ASN A 39 9.51 -7.19 -5.07
C ASN A 39 10.40 -6.08 -4.47
N PRO A 40 11.29 -6.39 -3.50
CA PRO A 40 12.23 -5.42 -2.96
C PRO A 40 13.48 -5.23 -3.83
N TRP A 41 14.12 -4.07 -3.70
CA TRP A 41 15.45 -3.80 -4.26
C TRP A 41 16.59 -4.61 -3.61
N PHE A 42 17.71 -4.76 -4.33
CA PHE A 42 18.87 -5.56 -3.88
C PHE A 42 19.50 -5.05 -2.58
N ALA A 43 19.53 -3.74 -2.37
CA ALA A 43 20.13 -3.12 -1.19
C ALA A 43 19.22 -3.15 0.06
N CYS A 44 18.07 -3.85 0.00
CA CYS A 44 17.21 -3.99 1.17
C CYS A 44 17.93 -4.72 2.30
N LYS A 45 17.77 -4.21 3.53
CA LYS A 45 18.28 -4.87 4.73
C LYS A 45 17.76 -6.30 4.81
N LEU A 46 18.67 -7.25 5.05
CA LEU A 46 18.36 -8.68 5.06
C LEU A 46 17.27 -9.03 6.08
N GLU A 47 17.19 -8.32 7.20
CA GLU A 47 16.17 -8.51 8.23
C GLU A 47 14.76 -8.24 7.68
N LYS A 48 14.61 -7.23 6.81
CA LYS A 48 13.32 -6.91 6.17
C LYS A 48 12.92 -8.00 5.18
N ILE A 49 13.88 -8.49 4.39
CA ILE A 49 13.66 -9.60 3.45
C ILE A 49 13.21 -10.87 4.21
N LYS A 50 13.90 -11.21 5.31
CA LYS A 50 13.54 -12.34 6.17
C LYS A 50 12.16 -12.17 6.81
N ALA A 51 11.83 -10.97 7.27
CA ALA A 51 10.52 -10.67 7.85
C ALA A 51 9.40 -10.93 6.84
N LEU A 52 9.59 -10.57 5.56
CA LEU A 52 8.64 -10.91 4.50
C LEU A 52 8.53 -12.41 4.30
N GLY A 53 9.65 -13.14 4.18
CA GLY A 53 9.62 -14.60 4.03
C GLY A 53 8.87 -15.32 5.16
N ASN A 54 8.98 -14.82 6.39
CA ASN A 54 8.24 -15.35 7.54
C ASN A 54 6.72 -15.12 7.47
N LEU A 55 6.24 -14.22 6.61
CA LEU A 55 4.81 -13.98 6.36
C LEU A 55 4.24 -14.93 5.30
N GLY A 56 5.06 -15.82 4.72
CA GLY A 56 4.63 -16.79 3.72
C GLY A 56 4.42 -16.20 2.33
N VAL A 57 5.09 -15.10 2.01
CA VAL A 57 5.02 -14.45 0.70
C VAL A 57 6.27 -14.77 -0.11
N ASP A 58 6.12 -14.82 -1.44
CA ASP A 58 7.26 -14.95 -2.34
C ASP A 58 8.04 -13.64 -2.39
N VAL A 59 9.36 -13.72 -2.56
CA VAL A 59 10.22 -12.54 -2.67
C VAL A 59 11.01 -12.61 -3.96
N ILE A 60 10.92 -11.57 -4.78
CA ILE A 60 11.74 -11.37 -5.98
C ILE A 60 12.63 -10.17 -5.73
N LEU A 61 13.95 -10.33 -5.72
CA LEU A 61 14.85 -9.19 -5.58
C LEU A 61 15.13 -8.57 -6.95
N HIS A 62 14.88 -7.27 -7.12
CA HIS A 62 15.14 -6.58 -8.38
C HIS A 62 15.48 -5.11 -8.20
N GLY A 63 16.46 -4.64 -8.97
CA GLY A 63 16.78 -3.22 -9.07
C GLY A 63 17.75 -2.71 -8.00
N ALA A 64 18.51 -1.69 -8.37
CA ALA A 64 19.47 -1.03 -7.50
C ALA A 64 18.84 0.07 -6.60
N GLU A 65 17.60 0.45 -6.89
CA GLU A 65 16.78 1.43 -6.14
C GLU A 65 15.32 1.00 -6.04
N THR A 66 14.59 1.53 -5.06
CA THR A 66 13.17 1.22 -4.85
C THR A 66 12.32 1.49 -6.10
N GLY A 67 12.61 2.57 -6.84
CA GLY A 67 11.89 2.91 -8.07
C GLY A 67 12.05 1.87 -9.18
N LEU A 68 13.25 1.29 -9.33
CA LEU A 68 13.50 0.21 -10.29
C LEU A 68 12.78 -1.09 -9.89
N ALA A 69 12.70 -1.39 -8.59
CA ALA A 69 11.91 -2.52 -8.09
C ALA A 69 10.41 -2.32 -8.37
N GLU A 70 9.90 -1.11 -8.20
CA GLU A 70 8.52 -0.73 -8.53
C GLU A 70 8.22 -0.88 -10.03
N GLN A 71 9.06 -0.32 -10.89
CA GLN A 71 8.94 -0.48 -12.35
C GLN A 71 8.95 -1.95 -12.78
N HIS A 72 9.82 -2.76 -12.17
CA HIS A 72 9.85 -4.20 -12.44
C HIS A 72 8.56 -4.90 -12.01
N ALA A 73 8.00 -4.57 -10.84
CA ALA A 73 6.74 -5.15 -10.38
C ALA A 73 5.56 -4.78 -11.31
N GLN A 74 5.52 -3.53 -11.76
CA GLN A 74 4.53 -3.05 -12.74
C GLN A 74 4.70 -3.75 -14.09
N HIS A 75 5.95 -3.96 -14.54
CA HIS A 75 6.23 -4.72 -15.76
C HIS A 75 5.77 -6.18 -15.64
N LEU A 76 6.04 -6.85 -14.52
CA LEU A 76 5.55 -8.21 -14.28
C LEU A 76 4.02 -8.27 -14.31
N ALA A 77 3.34 -7.27 -13.77
CA ALA A 77 1.89 -7.19 -13.85
C ALA A 77 1.37 -6.97 -15.28
N SER A 78 2.07 -6.19 -16.10
CA SER A 78 1.68 -5.97 -17.51
C SER A 78 1.81 -7.22 -18.39
N THR A 79 2.59 -8.23 -17.96
CA THR A 79 2.62 -9.55 -18.61
C THR A 79 1.33 -10.36 -18.42
N GLY A 80 0.43 -9.91 -17.52
CA GLY A 80 -0.84 -10.58 -17.22
C GLY A 80 -0.76 -11.66 -16.14
N GLN A 81 0.41 -11.98 -15.61
CA GLN A 81 0.59 -12.99 -14.56
C GLN A 81 0.27 -12.47 -13.15
N TYR A 82 0.42 -11.16 -12.95
CA TYR A 82 0.23 -10.54 -11.65
C TYR A 82 -0.78 -9.40 -11.69
N THR A 83 -1.44 -9.16 -10.56
CA THR A 83 -2.12 -7.90 -10.27
C THR A 83 -1.21 -7.06 -9.37
N TYR A 84 -0.80 -5.90 -9.85
CA TYR A 84 0.05 -4.99 -9.08
C TYR A 84 -0.78 -4.23 -8.03
N ILE A 85 -0.33 -4.29 -6.79
CA ILE A 85 -0.90 -3.52 -5.68
C ILE A 85 0.07 -2.37 -5.37
N SER A 86 -0.34 -1.15 -5.77
CA SER A 86 0.47 0.03 -5.54
C SER A 86 0.58 0.34 -4.04
N PRO A 87 1.77 0.76 -3.55
CA PRO A 87 1.90 1.20 -2.16
C PRO A 87 1.24 2.54 -1.85
N TYR A 88 0.84 3.32 -2.86
CA TYR A 88 0.30 4.67 -2.65
C TYR A 88 -0.51 5.24 -3.83
N ASN A 89 -0.23 4.83 -5.07
CA ASN A 89 -0.82 5.39 -6.29
C ASN A 89 -1.96 4.52 -6.83
N ASP A 90 -2.95 4.28 -5.99
CA ASP A 90 -4.15 3.49 -6.31
C ASP A 90 -5.34 4.05 -5.52
N PHE A 91 -6.51 4.16 -6.15
CA PHE A 91 -7.68 4.78 -5.53
C PHE A 91 -8.19 3.99 -4.33
N ASP A 92 -8.16 2.66 -4.36
CA ASP A 92 -8.61 1.82 -3.25
C ASP A 92 -7.61 1.94 -2.07
N VAL A 93 -6.31 2.02 -2.37
CA VAL A 93 -5.26 2.25 -1.35
C VAL A 93 -5.39 3.64 -0.72
N ILE A 94 -5.58 4.69 -1.52
CA ILE A 94 -5.78 6.08 -1.06
C ILE A 94 -7.04 6.16 -0.20
N SER A 95 -8.15 5.61 -0.68
CA SER A 95 -9.42 5.59 0.06
C SER A 95 -9.29 4.85 1.38
N GLY A 96 -8.57 3.73 1.39
CA GLY A 96 -8.25 2.99 2.61
C GLY A 96 -7.46 3.81 3.62
N GLN A 97 -6.53 4.67 3.19
CA GLN A 97 -5.83 5.57 4.12
C GLN A 97 -6.76 6.64 4.70
N GLY A 98 -7.75 7.09 3.93
CA GLY A 98 -8.74 8.08 4.36
C GLY A 98 -9.58 7.64 5.57
N THR A 99 -9.69 6.34 5.84
CA THR A 99 -10.43 5.86 7.02
C THR A 99 -9.80 6.31 8.34
N ILE A 100 -8.51 6.67 8.34
CA ILE A 100 -7.86 7.28 9.51
C ILE A 100 -8.52 8.61 9.85
N ALA A 101 -8.85 9.43 8.86
CA ALA A 101 -9.52 10.71 9.07
C ALA A 101 -10.93 10.53 9.64
N LEU A 102 -11.66 9.50 9.22
CA LEU A 102 -12.96 9.17 9.81
C LEU A 102 -12.82 8.87 11.31
N GLY A 103 -11.84 8.06 11.70
CA GLY A 103 -11.55 7.80 13.10
C GLY A 103 -11.17 9.05 13.89
N LEU A 104 -10.37 9.96 13.29
CA LEU A 104 -10.03 11.24 13.91
C LEU A 104 -11.25 12.13 14.16
N LEU A 105 -12.16 12.22 13.19
CA LEU A 105 -13.40 13.01 13.31
C LEU A 105 -14.38 12.41 14.33
N GLU A 106 -14.36 11.09 14.52
CA GLU A 106 -15.15 10.42 15.56
C GLU A 106 -14.56 10.61 16.96
N GLN A 107 -13.23 10.68 17.08
CA GLN A 107 -12.53 10.74 18.36
C GLN A 107 -12.27 12.16 18.86
N CYS A 108 -12.28 13.15 17.97
CA CYS A 108 -11.93 14.53 18.28
C CYS A 108 -13.03 15.49 17.79
N ASP A 109 -13.70 16.17 18.71
CA ASP A 109 -14.77 17.13 18.37
C ASP A 109 -14.29 18.28 17.48
N LYS A 110 -13.03 18.70 17.61
CA LYS A 110 -12.43 19.77 16.81
C LYS A 110 -10.93 19.58 16.66
N VAL A 111 -10.45 19.70 15.42
CA VAL A 111 -9.01 19.69 15.10
C VAL A 111 -8.68 20.86 14.16
N ASP A 112 -7.79 21.75 14.59
CA ASP A 112 -7.37 22.89 13.77
C ASP A 112 -6.27 22.51 12.78
N ASN A 113 -5.33 21.63 13.16
CA ASN A 113 -4.18 21.24 12.35
C ASN A 113 -3.86 19.75 12.51
N ILE A 114 -3.53 19.07 11.40
CA ILE A 114 -3.09 17.67 11.37
C ILE A 114 -1.77 17.59 10.61
N PHE A 115 -0.73 17.02 11.23
CA PHE A 115 0.55 16.79 10.57
C PHE A 115 0.62 15.36 10.06
N ILE A 116 0.91 15.19 8.77
CA ILE A 116 0.89 13.89 8.10
C ILE A 116 2.27 13.60 7.50
N SER A 117 2.80 12.39 7.75
CA SER A 117 4.03 11.95 7.10
C SER A 117 3.82 11.75 5.60
N MET A 118 4.77 12.22 4.80
CA MET A 118 4.69 12.17 3.34
C MET A 118 5.78 11.27 2.77
N GLY A 119 5.35 10.17 2.14
CA GLY A 119 6.15 9.37 1.21
C GLY A 119 5.65 9.60 -0.21
N GLY A 120 5.03 8.58 -0.82
CA GLY A 120 4.42 8.67 -2.15
C GLY A 120 3.04 9.37 -2.21
N GLY A 121 2.62 10.04 -1.14
CA GLY A 121 1.38 10.84 -1.12
C GLY A 121 0.09 10.10 -0.73
N GLY A 122 0.02 8.77 -0.82
CA GLY A 122 -1.24 8.04 -0.60
C GLY A 122 -1.93 8.30 0.75
N LEU A 123 -1.15 8.42 1.83
CA LEU A 123 -1.67 8.73 3.17
C LEU A 123 -2.29 10.12 3.26
N ILE A 124 -1.54 11.15 2.84
CA ILE A 124 -2.02 12.54 2.88
C ILE A 124 -3.20 12.73 1.93
N SER A 125 -3.18 12.14 0.73
CA SER A 125 -4.30 12.25 -0.22
C SER A 125 -5.58 11.64 0.33
N GLY A 126 -5.52 10.49 0.98
CA GLY A 126 -6.68 9.85 1.58
C GLY A 126 -7.26 10.66 2.74
N ILE A 127 -6.39 11.09 3.66
CA ILE A 127 -6.79 11.87 4.84
C ILE A 127 -7.34 13.24 4.42
N ASP A 128 -6.66 13.96 3.52
CA ASP A 128 -7.09 15.28 3.04
C ASP A 128 -8.45 15.21 2.34
N SER A 129 -8.68 14.20 1.50
CA SER A 129 -9.96 14.04 0.81
C SER A 129 -11.15 13.95 1.78
N VAL A 130 -11.01 13.22 2.88
CA VAL A 130 -12.04 13.12 3.91
C VAL A 130 -12.16 14.42 4.71
N LEU A 131 -11.04 15.00 5.14
CA LEU A 131 -11.06 16.24 5.92
C LEU A 131 -11.65 17.42 5.13
N LYS A 132 -11.37 17.56 3.84
CA LYS A 132 -11.97 18.63 3.03
C LYS A 132 -13.48 18.46 2.82
N ALA A 133 -13.99 17.24 2.93
CA ALA A 133 -15.43 16.99 2.86
C ALA A 133 -16.14 17.29 4.20
N PHE A 134 -15.54 16.92 5.34
CA PHE A 134 -16.24 16.93 6.64
C PHE A 134 -15.73 17.97 7.64
N SER A 135 -14.49 18.47 7.49
CA SER A 135 -13.90 19.52 8.32
C SER A 135 -13.01 20.45 7.46
N PRO A 136 -13.61 21.22 6.54
CA PRO A 136 -12.86 21.97 5.51
C PRO A 136 -11.89 23.03 6.07
N HIS A 137 -12.11 23.45 7.32
CA HIS A 137 -11.26 24.42 8.01
C HIS A 137 -10.04 23.79 8.69
N THR A 138 -10.01 22.46 8.88
CA THR A 138 -8.83 21.76 9.37
C THR A 138 -7.71 21.89 8.36
N LYS A 139 -6.54 22.29 8.84
CA LYS A 139 -5.31 22.43 8.06
C LYS A 139 -4.50 21.14 8.10
N ILE A 140 -3.85 20.85 6.99
CA ILE A 140 -2.89 19.76 6.82
C ILE A 140 -1.56 20.38 6.43
#